data_AF-A0A5C0VER0-F1
#
_entry.id   AF-A0A5C0VER0-F1
#
_cell.length_a   1.000
_cell.length_b   1.000
_cell.length_c   1.000
_cell.angle_alpha   90.00
_cell.angle_beta   90.00
_cell.angle_gamma   90.00
#
_symmetry.space_group_name_H-M   'P 1'
#
loop_
_entity.id
_entity.type
_entity.pdbx_description
1 polymer ?
#
loop_
_entity_poly.entity_id
_entity_poly.type
_entity_poly.pdbx_seq_one_letter_code
_entity_poly.pdbx_strand_id
1 'polypeptide(L)'
;MNNPTVLKPIGRITSVDMLRGIAALMVCIFHFTNGNKNYLASGHWFRNFGSYGWAGVEIFFIISGFIIPYSLNQSKYTYQNWKDFLIKRISRIEPPYFITILLILALNYVSTLSPYFKGKDLPIDYFNLALHIGYLNSFFDHPWLNPVFWTLAIEFQFYLLMALIFPLLIHSSTYVRATIVFAYLLSMFFFSSKFIFYYSAYFL
;
A
#
# COMPACT_ATOMS: atom_id res chain seq x y z
N MET A 1 -6.12 -15.15 -34.81
CA MET A 1 -6.57 -13.97 -34.05
C MET A 1 -6.51 -14.33 -32.57
N ASN A 2 -5.49 -13.85 -31.85
CA ASN A 2 -5.32 -14.14 -30.43
C ASN A 2 -6.35 -13.32 -29.64
N ASN A 3 -7.38 -13.98 -29.12
CA ASN A 3 -8.27 -13.34 -28.15
C ASN A 3 -7.44 -12.85 -26.97
N PRO A 4 -7.53 -11.57 -26.57
CA PRO A 4 -6.92 -11.14 -25.31
C PRO A 4 -7.56 -11.99 -24.20
N THR A 5 -6.71 -12.72 -23.47
CA THR A 5 -7.13 -13.56 -22.35
C THR A 5 -7.58 -12.67 -21.20
N VAL A 6 -8.84 -12.21 -21.27
CA VAL A 6 -9.48 -11.46 -20.20
C VAL A 6 -9.44 -12.31 -18.94
N LEU A 7 -8.62 -11.91 -17.97
CA LEU A 7 -8.45 -12.62 -16.70
C LEU A 7 -9.82 -12.79 -16.03
N LYS A 8 -10.23 -14.05 -15.82
CA LYS A 8 -11.52 -14.43 -15.22
C LYS A 8 -11.71 -13.74 -13.86
N PRO A 9 -12.89 -13.15 -13.56
CA PRO A 9 -13.16 -12.60 -12.23
C PRO A 9 -13.13 -13.73 -11.20
N ILE A 10 -12.31 -13.55 -10.17
CA ILE A 10 -12.20 -14.48 -9.05
C ILE A 10 -13.37 -14.24 -8.12
N GLY A 11 -13.95 -15.32 -7.59
CA GLY A 11 -15.00 -15.23 -6.57
C GLY A 11 -14.50 -14.46 -5.35
N ARG A 12 -15.32 -13.56 -4.81
CA ARG A 12 -14.97 -12.82 -3.58
C ARG A 12 -14.77 -13.80 -2.43
N ILE A 13 -13.70 -13.61 -1.67
CA ILE A 13 -13.46 -14.35 -0.43
C ILE A 13 -13.95 -13.47 0.72
N THR A 14 -15.18 -13.71 1.16
CA THR A 14 -15.85 -12.86 2.17
C THR A 14 -15.05 -12.73 3.47
N SER A 15 -14.40 -13.80 3.93
CA SER A 15 -13.58 -13.77 5.15
C SER A 15 -12.40 -12.79 5.04
N VAL A 16 -11.79 -12.67 3.86
CA VAL A 16 -10.70 -11.72 3.60
C VAL A 16 -11.24 -10.29 3.59
N ASP A 17 -12.41 -10.06 3.00
CA ASP A 17 -13.04 -8.74 3.00
C ASP A 17 -13.43 -8.30 4.43
N MET A 18 -13.93 -9.22 5.26
CA MET A 18 -14.19 -8.95 6.68
C MET A 18 -12.91 -8.60 7.45
N LEU A 19 -11.82 -9.34 7.21
CA LEU A 19 -10.53 -9.07 7.87
C LEU A 19 -9.96 -7.70 7.45
N ARG A 20 -10.12 -7.30 6.18
CA ARG A 20 -9.79 -5.95 5.71
C ARG A 20 -10.61 -4.88 6.43
N GLY A 21 -11.89 -5.15 6.68
CA GLY A 21 -12.76 -4.25 7.46
C GLY A 21 -12.25 -4.05 8.89
N ILE A 22 -11.87 -5.14 9.56
CA ILE A 22 -11.29 -5.09 10.91
C ILE A 22 -9.97 -4.31 10.90
N ALA A 23 -9.08 -4.60 9.94
CA ALA A 23 -7.81 -3.91 9.78
C ALA A 23 -7.99 -2.39 9.55
N ALA A 24 -8.97 -2.00 8.72
CA ALA A 24 -9.31 -0.60 8.50
C ALA A 24 -9.77 0.09 9.79
N LEU A 25 -10.63 -0.56 10.57
CA LEU A 25 -11.10 -0.03 11.86
C LEU A 25 -9.96 0.15 12.85
N MET A 26 -9.02 -0.81 12.93
CA MET A 26 -7.83 -0.71 13.77
C MET A 26 -7.00 0.54 13.41
N VAL A 27 -6.75 0.77 12.13
CA VAL A 27 -6.01 1.95 11.65
C VAL A 27 -6.76 3.25 11.96
N CYS A 28 -8.08 3.28 11.77
CA CYS A 28 -8.91 4.44 12.14
C CYS A 28 -8.83 4.76 13.63
N ILE A 29 -8.93 3.74 14.51
CA ILE A 29 -8.81 3.91 15.96
C ILE A 29 -7.42 4.44 16.32
N PHE A 30 -6.36 3.93 15.68
CA PHE A 30 -5.00 4.45 15.89
C PHE A 30 -4.89 5.94 15.55
N HIS A 31 -5.38 6.36 14.38
CA HIS A 31 -5.31 7.78 13.99
C HIS A 31 -6.19 8.68 14.86
N PHE A 32 -7.36 8.21 15.28
CA PHE A 32 -8.22 8.96 16.18
C PHE A 32 -7.59 9.18 17.56
N THR A 33 -6.94 8.14 18.09
CA THR A 33 -6.41 8.16 19.47
C THR A 33 -4.98 8.70 19.59
N ASN A 34 -4.14 8.42 18.60
CA ASN A 34 -2.70 8.70 18.63
C ASN A 34 -2.23 9.62 17.51
N GLY A 35 -3.09 9.93 16.52
CA GLY A 35 -2.75 10.84 15.41
C GLY A 35 -2.60 12.30 15.83
N ASN A 36 -3.30 12.74 16.89
CA ASN A 36 -3.11 14.05 17.50
C ASN A 36 -2.97 13.93 19.02
N LYS A 37 -1.78 14.27 19.52
CA LYS A 37 -1.44 14.17 20.95
C LYS A 37 -2.30 15.06 21.85
N ASN A 38 -2.99 16.05 21.29
CA ASN A 38 -3.84 16.99 22.02
C ASN A 38 -5.27 16.48 22.26
N TYR A 39 -5.72 15.43 21.55
CA TYR A 39 -7.08 14.91 21.72
C TYR A 39 -7.25 14.04 22.97
N LEU A 40 -6.22 13.26 23.31
CA LEU A 40 -6.23 12.38 24.48
C LEU A 40 -4.93 12.53 25.28
N ALA A 41 -5.06 12.73 26.58
CA ALA A 41 -3.92 12.84 27.50
C ALA A 41 -3.02 11.58 27.45
N SER A 42 -1.73 11.78 27.70
CA SER A 42 -0.78 10.68 27.88
C SER A 42 -1.21 9.81 29.07
N GLY A 43 -1.34 8.50 28.86
CA GLY A 43 -1.77 7.54 29.89
C GLY A 43 -3.27 7.20 29.89
N HIS A 44 -4.07 7.85 29.04
CA HIS A 44 -5.49 7.49 28.90
C HIS A 44 -5.64 6.05 28.36
N TRP A 45 -6.44 5.21 29.02
CA TRP A 45 -6.59 3.79 28.68
C TRP A 45 -6.97 3.57 27.21
N PHE A 46 -7.86 4.41 26.67
CA PHE A 46 -8.30 4.31 25.28
C PHE A 46 -7.20 4.67 24.27
N ARG A 47 -6.26 5.55 24.67
CA ARG A 47 -5.10 5.89 23.85
C ARG A 47 -4.08 4.74 23.83
N ASN A 48 -3.87 4.10 24.98
CA ASN A 48 -3.03 2.90 25.10
C ASN A 48 -3.65 1.69 24.38
N PHE A 49 -4.98 1.57 24.36
CA PHE A 49 -5.65 0.56 23.58
C PHE A 49 -5.54 0.85 22.07
N GLY A 50 -5.81 2.09 21.66
CA GLY A 50 -5.73 2.51 20.27
C GLY A 50 -4.31 2.48 19.70
N SER A 51 -3.27 2.49 20.55
CA SER A 51 -1.89 2.37 20.11
C SER A 51 -1.53 0.99 19.58
N TYR A 52 -2.41 -0.03 19.66
CA TYR A 52 -2.24 -1.30 18.95
C TYR A 52 -2.86 -1.28 17.53
N GLY A 53 -3.60 -0.23 17.18
CA GLY A 53 -4.30 -0.15 15.90
C GLY A 53 -3.37 -0.07 14.67
N TRP A 54 -2.10 0.28 14.87
CA TRP A 54 -1.08 0.26 13.80
C TRP A 54 -0.89 -1.14 13.19
N ALA A 55 -1.12 -2.22 13.95
CA ALA A 55 -1.08 -3.60 13.46
C ALA A 55 -2.08 -3.87 12.33
N GLY A 56 -3.11 -3.02 12.18
CA GLY A 56 -4.01 -3.07 11.02
C GLY A 56 -3.26 -2.92 9.69
N VAL A 57 -2.19 -2.14 9.63
CA VAL A 57 -1.35 -2.00 8.43
C VAL A 57 -0.65 -3.32 8.09
N GLU A 58 -0.09 -3.99 9.10
CA GLU A 58 0.57 -5.29 8.93
C GLU A 58 -0.42 -6.35 8.43
N ILE A 59 -1.66 -6.34 8.95
CA ILE A 59 -2.73 -7.22 8.48
C ILE A 59 -3.06 -6.96 7.01
N PHE A 60 -3.08 -5.71 6.54
CA PHE A 60 -3.25 -5.43 5.10
C PHE A 60 -2.13 -6.03 4.26
N PHE A 61 -0.87 -5.94 4.71
CA PHE A 61 0.26 -6.56 4.02
C PHE A 61 0.14 -8.08 3.96
N ILE A 62 -0.21 -8.73 5.07
CA ILE A 62 -0.45 -10.19 5.14
C ILE A 62 -1.57 -10.60 4.18
N ILE A 63 -2.68 -9.87 4.18
CA ILE A 63 -3.79 -10.14 3.26
C ILE A 63 -3.34 -9.99 1.81
N SER A 64 -2.55 -8.96 1.49
CA SER A 64 -2.02 -8.76 0.14
C SER A 64 -1.04 -9.88 -0.25
N GLY A 65 -0.17 -10.30 0.67
CA GLY A 65 0.72 -11.47 0.53
C GLY A 65 -0.02 -12.75 0.17
N PHE A 66 -1.23 -12.95 0.69
CA PHE A 66 -2.07 -14.10 0.33
C PHE A 66 -2.88 -13.88 -0.97
N ILE A 67 -3.65 -12.80 -1.06
CA ILE A 67 -4.67 -12.64 -2.11
C ILE A 67 -4.06 -12.37 -3.49
N ILE A 68 -2.88 -11.73 -3.56
CA ILE A 68 -2.24 -11.39 -4.83
C ILE A 68 -1.69 -12.65 -5.52
N PRO A 69 -0.83 -13.48 -4.90
CA PRO A 69 -0.41 -14.76 -5.50
C PRO A 69 -1.60 -15.67 -5.78
N TYR A 70 -2.58 -15.75 -4.87
CA TYR A 70 -3.81 -16.53 -5.09
C TYR A 70 -4.54 -16.08 -6.36
N SER A 71 -4.71 -14.76 -6.53
CA SER A 71 -5.34 -14.18 -7.71
C SER A 71 -4.56 -14.45 -8.99
N LEU A 72 -3.23 -14.34 -8.94
CA LEU A 72 -2.37 -14.61 -10.09
C LEU A 72 -2.46 -16.08 -10.51
N ASN A 73 -2.46 -17.00 -9.54
CA ASN A 73 -2.60 -18.43 -9.78
C ASN A 73 -3.96 -18.77 -10.42
N GLN A 74 -5.06 -18.28 -9.84
CA GLN A 74 -6.41 -18.56 -10.33
C GLN A 74 -6.66 -17.99 -11.73
N SER A 75 -6.04 -16.87 -12.04
CA SER A 75 -6.14 -16.25 -13.37
C SER A 75 -5.17 -16.84 -14.40
N LYS A 76 -4.35 -17.83 -14.02
CA LYS A 76 -3.27 -18.42 -14.84
C LYS A 76 -2.37 -17.35 -15.45
N TYR A 77 -1.93 -16.42 -14.60
CA TYR A 77 -1.13 -15.28 -15.01
C TYR A 77 0.14 -15.69 -15.76
N THR A 78 0.44 -14.96 -16.83
CA THR A 78 1.68 -15.06 -17.60
C THR A 78 2.27 -13.66 -17.81
N TYR A 79 3.53 -13.58 -18.25
CA TYR A 79 4.16 -12.29 -18.55
C TYR A 79 3.40 -11.46 -19.57
N GLN A 80 2.60 -12.06 -20.44
CA GLN A 80 1.78 -11.34 -21.41
C GLN A 80 0.65 -10.53 -20.74
N ASN A 81 0.21 -10.94 -19.55
CA ASN A 81 -0.93 -10.35 -18.83
C ASN A 81 -0.53 -9.29 -17.80
N TRP A 82 0.76 -8.89 -17.74
CA TRP A 82 1.26 -7.95 -16.74
C TRP A 82 0.50 -6.62 -16.72
N LYS A 83 0.16 -6.08 -17.90
CA LYS A 83 -0.61 -4.84 -18.04
C LYS A 83 -2.01 -4.97 -17.45
N ASP A 84 -2.72 -6.03 -17.82
CA ASP A 84 -4.09 -6.27 -17.33
C ASP A 84 -4.12 -6.45 -15.81
N PHE A 85 -3.11 -7.12 -15.25
CA PHE A 85 -2.95 -7.25 -13.81
C PHE A 85 -2.75 -5.89 -13.14
N LEU A 86 -1.77 -5.09 -13.61
CA LEU A 86 -1.48 -3.79 -13.01
C LEU A 86 -2.65 -2.81 -13.15
N ILE A 87 -3.27 -2.74 -14.33
CA ILE A 87 -4.42 -1.84 -14.57
C ILE A 87 -5.57 -2.15 -13.60
N LYS A 88 -5.89 -3.42 -13.36
CA LYS A 88 -6.93 -3.83 -12.40
C LYS A 88 -6.63 -3.43 -10.96
N ARG A 89 -5.35 -3.27 -10.60
CA ARG A 89 -4.92 -2.89 -9.25
C ARG A 89 -4.81 -1.38 -9.11
N ILE A 90 -4.21 -0.72 -10.09
CA ILE A 90 -4.09 0.74 -10.20
C ILE A 90 -5.48 1.38 -10.23
N SER A 91 -6.43 0.85 -11.01
CA SER A 91 -7.80 1.38 -11.07
C SER A 91 -8.57 1.29 -9.75
N ARG A 92 -8.11 0.48 -8.79
CA ARG A 92 -8.68 0.39 -7.45
C ARG A 92 -8.04 1.37 -6.49
N ILE A 93 -6.72 1.60 -6.60
CA ILE A 93 -5.94 2.39 -5.63
C ILE A 93 -5.82 3.87 -6.03
N GLU A 94 -5.59 4.16 -7.31
CA GLU A 94 -5.36 5.52 -7.78
C GLU A 94 -6.56 6.46 -7.56
N PRO A 95 -7.83 6.06 -7.83
CA PRO A 95 -8.95 6.98 -7.62
C PRO A 95 -9.06 7.50 -6.18
N PRO A 96 -9.11 6.66 -5.12
CA PRO A 96 -9.16 7.18 -3.76
C PRO A 96 -7.88 7.93 -3.36
N TYR A 97 -6.72 7.56 -3.92
CA TYR A 97 -5.46 8.26 -3.66
C TYR A 97 -5.49 9.71 -4.16
N PHE A 98 -5.83 9.93 -5.43
CA PHE A 98 -5.92 11.28 -6.00
C PHE A 98 -7.06 12.10 -5.39
N ILE A 99 -8.19 11.47 -5.07
CA ILE A 99 -9.27 12.15 -4.34
C ILE A 99 -8.77 12.65 -2.98
N THR A 100 -7.99 11.82 -2.26
CA THR A 100 -7.43 12.22 -0.97
C THR A 100 -6.44 13.37 -1.11
N ILE A 101 -5.56 13.34 -2.11
CA ILE A 101 -4.64 14.46 -2.40
C ILE A 101 -5.43 15.74 -2.68
N LEU A 102 -6.43 15.67 -3.56
CA LEU A 102 -7.27 16.82 -3.91
C LEU A 102 -8.00 17.37 -2.67
N LEU A 103 -8.55 16.50 -1.82
CA LEU A 103 -9.20 16.89 -0.57
C LEU A 103 -8.23 17.56 0.40
N ILE A 104 -7.00 17.05 0.56
CA ILE A 104 -5.98 17.67 1.41
C ILE A 104 -5.65 19.08 0.93
N LEU A 105 -5.42 19.24 -0.37
CA LEU A 105 -5.10 20.55 -0.97
C LEU A 105 -6.29 21.51 -0.85
N ALA A 106 -7.51 21.06 -1.15
CA ALA A 106 -8.71 21.87 -1.07
C ALA A 106 -9.03 22.29 0.38
N LEU A 107 -8.97 21.36 1.33
CA LEU A 107 -9.21 21.66 2.75
C LEU A 107 -8.15 22.60 3.31
N ASN A 108 -6.89 22.45 2.92
CA ASN A 108 -5.84 23.39 3.33
C ASN A 108 -6.11 24.78 2.77
N TYR A 109 -6.42 24.91 1.48
CA TYR A 109 -6.74 26.18 0.85
C TYR A 109 -7.98 26.86 1.48
N VAL A 110 -9.05 26.10 1.75
CA VAL A 110 -10.22 26.64 2.45
C VAL A 110 -9.87 27.05 3.87
N SER A 111 -8.97 26.32 4.54
CA SER A 111 -8.54 26.64 5.90
C SER A 111 -7.76 27.96 5.96
N THR A 112 -6.91 28.28 4.97
CA THR A 112 -6.18 29.56 4.95
C THR A 112 -7.09 30.78 4.79
N LEU A 113 -8.30 30.61 4.25
CA LEU A 113 -9.32 31.66 4.18
C LEU A 113 -9.98 31.93 5.54
N SER A 114 -9.82 31.04 6.52
CA SER A 114 -10.41 31.20 7.86
C SER A 114 -9.57 32.15 8.72
N PRO A 115 -10.18 33.16 9.36
CA PRO A 115 -9.46 34.08 10.25
C PRO A 115 -8.89 33.40 11.51
N TYR A 116 -9.30 32.17 11.81
CA TYR A 116 -8.82 31.38 12.95
C TYR A 116 -7.76 30.34 12.56
N PHE A 117 -7.28 30.34 11.32
CA PHE A 117 -6.26 29.41 10.88
C PHE A 117 -4.92 29.68 11.58
N LYS A 118 -4.50 28.73 12.41
CA LYS A 118 -3.19 28.72 13.09
C LYS A 118 -2.23 27.71 12.47
N GLY A 119 -2.60 27.12 11.34
CA GLY A 119 -1.74 26.20 10.61
C GLY A 119 -0.62 26.95 9.87
N LYS A 120 0.42 26.23 9.46
CA LYS A 120 1.35 26.76 8.46
C LYS A 120 0.70 26.68 7.09
N ASP A 121 0.95 27.66 6.24
CA ASP A 121 0.70 27.52 4.81
C ASP A 121 1.43 26.26 4.32
N LEU A 122 0.77 25.43 3.53
CA LEU A 122 1.43 24.34 2.82
C LEU A 122 2.06 24.97 1.57
N PRO A 123 3.38 25.23 1.54
CA PRO A 123 4.01 25.64 0.29
C PRO A 123 3.79 24.50 -0.71
N ILE A 124 3.09 24.81 -1.80
CA ILE A 124 2.85 23.84 -2.87
C ILE A 124 4.17 23.65 -3.61
N ASP A 125 4.94 22.67 -3.17
CA ASP A 125 6.08 22.17 -3.91
C ASP A 125 5.58 21.31 -5.07
N TYR A 126 5.55 21.90 -6.27
CA TYR A 126 5.11 21.22 -7.49
C TYR A 126 5.97 19.98 -7.81
N PHE A 127 7.25 19.99 -7.43
CA PHE A 127 8.10 18.81 -7.58
C PHE A 127 7.63 17.70 -6.64
N ASN A 128 7.42 17.99 -5.36
CA ASN A 128 6.86 17.03 -4.42
C ASN A 128 5.48 16.50 -4.86
N LEU A 129 4.61 17.36 -5.38
CA LEU A 129 3.31 16.95 -5.91
C LEU A 129 3.46 16.02 -7.12
N ALA A 130 4.40 16.29 -8.02
CA ALA A 130 4.69 15.40 -9.15
C ALA A 130 5.22 14.04 -8.68
N LEU A 131 5.98 13.98 -7.58
CA LEU A 131 6.45 12.71 -7.01
C LEU A 131 5.32 11.80 -6.51
N HIS A 132 4.15 12.35 -6.18
CA HIS A 132 2.99 11.53 -5.79
C HIS A 132 2.48 10.70 -6.99
N ILE A 133 2.78 11.12 -8.22
CA ILE A 133 2.52 10.32 -9.42
C ILE A 133 3.49 9.15 -9.43
N GLY A 134 2.97 7.94 -9.24
CA GLY A 134 3.78 6.72 -9.21
C GLY A 134 4.54 6.49 -7.91
N TYR A 135 4.16 7.14 -6.81
CA TYR A 135 4.69 6.88 -5.46
C TYR A 135 6.21 7.09 -5.33
N LEU A 136 6.75 8.09 -6.04
CA LEU A 136 8.19 8.33 -6.14
C LEU A 136 8.77 9.04 -4.91
N ASN A 137 7.95 9.55 -3.99
CA ASN A 137 8.41 10.27 -2.80
C ASN A 137 9.43 9.47 -1.97
N SER A 138 9.24 8.16 -1.84
CA SER A 138 10.17 7.26 -1.15
C SER A 138 11.54 7.14 -1.82
N PHE A 139 11.66 7.39 -3.13
CA PHE A 139 12.92 7.29 -3.86
C PHE A 139 13.75 8.59 -3.80
N PHE A 140 13.06 9.73 -3.69
CA PHE A 140 13.68 11.06 -3.67
C PHE A 140 13.72 11.68 -2.26
N ASP A 141 13.31 10.94 -1.23
CA ASP A 141 13.32 11.37 0.17
C ASP A 141 12.49 12.62 0.46
N HIS A 142 11.41 12.79 -0.31
CA HIS A 142 10.44 13.84 -0.10
C HIS A 142 9.32 13.40 0.86
N PRO A 143 8.78 14.32 1.68
CA PRO A 143 7.70 14.01 2.59
C PRO A 143 6.39 13.74 1.83
N TRP A 144 5.66 12.74 2.30
CA TRP A 144 4.30 12.48 1.83
C TRP A 144 3.34 13.57 2.30
N LEU A 145 2.42 14.00 1.42
CA LEU A 145 1.32 14.92 1.80
C LEU A 145 0.48 14.35 2.95
N ASN A 146 0.25 13.02 2.92
CA ASN A 146 -0.30 12.29 4.04
C ASN A 146 0.74 11.26 4.51
N PRO A 147 1.17 11.30 5.79
CA PRO A 147 2.12 10.34 6.34
C PRO A 147 1.70 8.88 6.26
N VAL A 148 0.45 8.56 5.89
CA VAL A 148 0.02 7.15 5.69
C VAL A 148 0.26 6.64 4.27
N PHE A 149 0.57 7.50 3.29
CA PHE A 149 0.69 7.11 1.88
C PHE A 149 1.87 6.17 1.58
N TRP A 150 2.86 6.08 2.46
CA TRP A 150 3.95 5.12 2.29
C TRP A 150 3.45 3.67 2.24
N THR A 151 2.34 3.33 2.92
CA THR A 151 1.81 1.95 2.91
C THR A 151 1.33 1.55 1.52
N LEU A 152 0.68 2.48 0.81
CA LEU A 152 0.25 2.31 -0.58
C LEU A 152 1.45 2.19 -1.52
N ALA A 153 2.52 2.96 -1.27
CA ALA A 153 3.76 2.86 -2.05
C ALA A 153 4.39 1.46 -1.91
N ILE A 154 4.43 0.90 -0.71
CA ILE A 154 4.91 -0.47 -0.46
C ILE A 154 4.01 -1.50 -1.15
N GLU A 155 2.69 -1.34 -1.06
CA GLU A 155 1.74 -2.23 -1.74
C GLU A 155 1.86 -2.16 -3.28
N PHE A 156 2.09 -0.97 -3.84
CA PHE A 156 2.34 -0.80 -5.27
C PHE A 156 3.65 -1.48 -5.70
N GLN A 157 4.73 -1.33 -4.92
CA GLN A 157 5.99 -2.05 -5.14
C GLN A 157 5.77 -3.57 -5.10
N PHE A 158 4.90 -4.07 -4.22
CA PHE A 158 4.54 -5.48 -4.17
C PHE A 158 3.90 -5.96 -5.45
N TYR A 159 3.01 -5.16 -6.03
CA TYR A 159 2.35 -5.53 -7.28
C TYR A 159 3.35 -5.63 -8.43
N LEU A 160 4.28 -4.68 -8.54
CA LEU A 160 5.35 -4.72 -9.54
C LEU A 160 6.24 -5.94 -9.34
N LEU A 161 6.63 -6.21 -8.09
CA LEU A 161 7.46 -7.35 -7.73
C LEU A 161 6.75 -8.66 -8.11
N MET A 162 5.50 -8.86 -7.69
CA MET A 162 4.74 -10.06 -7.98
C MET A 162 4.47 -10.25 -9.48
N ALA A 163 4.21 -9.17 -10.23
CA ALA A 163 4.06 -9.24 -11.68
C ALA A 163 5.32 -9.79 -12.37
N LEU A 164 6.50 -9.54 -11.81
CA LEU A 164 7.79 -9.99 -12.32
C LEU A 164 8.16 -11.40 -11.83
N ILE A 165 8.04 -11.68 -10.53
CA ILE A 165 8.57 -12.91 -9.92
C ILE A 165 7.58 -14.07 -9.96
N PHE A 166 6.27 -13.81 -10.01
CA PHE A 166 5.25 -14.87 -9.89
C PHE A 166 5.40 -15.98 -10.94
N PRO A 167 5.60 -15.69 -12.25
CA PRO A 167 5.82 -16.74 -13.25
C PRO A 167 7.08 -17.58 -12.98
N LEU A 168 8.10 -17.00 -12.35
CA LEU A 168 9.33 -17.70 -11.96
C LEU A 168 9.11 -18.59 -10.73
N LEU A 169 8.26 -18.17 -9.79
CA LEU A 169 7.90 -18.94 -8.60
C LEU A 169 7.12 -20.21 -8.94
N ILE A 170 6.31 -20.20 -10.00
CA ILE A 170 5.55 -21.37 -10.47
C ILE A 170 6.28 -22.16 -11.58
N HIS A 171 7.53 -21.80 -11.89
CA HIS A 171 8.30 -22.45 -12.95
C HIS A 171 8.58 -23.92 -12.61
N SER A 172 8.66 -24.79 -13.62
CA SER A 172 8.83 -26.25 -13.43
C SER A 172 10.18 -26.62 -12.79
N SER A 173 11.25 -25.91 -13.14
CA SER A 173 12.59 -26.10 -12.58
C SER A 173 12.69 -25.67 -11.11
N THR A 174 13.03 -26.62 -10.23
CA THR A 174 13.29 -26.36 -8.81
C THR A 174 14.43 -25.38 -8.59
N TYR A 175 15.46 -25.40 -9.43
CA TYR A 175 16.60 -24.47 -9.32
C TYR A 175 16.17 -23.02 -9.53
N VAL A 176 15.32 -22.75 -10.53
CA VAL A 176 14.80 -21.40 -10.78
C VAL A 176 14.01 -20.90 -9.57
N ARG A 177 13.12 -21.74 -9.02
CA ARG A 177 12.34 -21.39 -7.82
C ARG A 177 13.24 -21.12 -6.62
N ALA A 178 14.21 -22.01 -6.35
CA ALA A 178 15.12 -21.88 -5.23
C ALA A 178 15.98 -20.62 -5.33
N THR A 179 16.50 -20.30 -6.51
CA THR A 179 17.29 -19.08 -6.76
C THR A 179 16.47 -17.82 -6.51
N ILE A 180 15.22 -17.77 -6.98
CA ILE A 180 14.36 -16.59 -6.79
C ILE A 180 13.94 -16.43 -5.33
N VAL A 181 13.57 -17.52 -4.65
CA VAL A 181 13.26 -17.49 -3.21
C VAL A 181 14.49 -17.06 -2.41
N PHE A 182 15.67 -17.61 -2.71
CA PHE A 182 16.91 -17.22 -2.07
C PHE A 182 17.24 -15.74 -2.30
N ALA A 183 17.14 -15.26 -3.54
CA ALA A 183 17.37 -13.85 -3.88
C ALA A 183 16.38 -12.92 -3.16
N TYR A 184 15.11 -13.31 -3.06
CA TYR A 184 14.09 -12.56 -2.32
C TYR A 184 14.38 -12.52 -0.82
N LEU A 185 14.69 -13.65 -0.20
CA LEU A 185 15.07 -13.71 1.22
C LEU A 185 16.34 -12.91 1.49
N LEU A 186 17.34 -13.00 0.60
CA LEU A 186 18.58 -12.25 0.71
C LEU A 186 18.33 -10.74 0.65
N SER A 187 17.41 -10.30 -0.21
CA SER A 187 17.08 -8.87 -0.35
C SER A 187 16.56 -8.24 0.96
N MET A 188 15.95 -9.02 1.86
CA MET A 188 15.44 -8.53 3.16
C MET A 188 16.51 -7.83 4.01
N PHE A 189 17.78 -8.18 3.81
CA PHE A 189 18.88 -7.69 4.65
C PHE A 189 19.55 -6.42 4.10
N PHE A 190 19.33 -6.07 2.83
CA PHE A 190 20.08 -5.00 2.16
C PHE A 190 19.27 -3.71 1.93
N PHE A 191 17.95 -3.78 1.97
CA PHE A 191 17.08 -2.66 1.60
C PHE A 191 16.49 -1.94 2.83
N SER A 192 16.30 -0.63 2.69
CA SER A 192 15.77 0.23 3.75
C SER A 192 14.23 0.12 3.89
N SER A 193 13.70 0.70 4.97
CA SER A 193 12.25 0.78 5.27
C SER A 193 11.40 1.55 4.27
N LYS A 194 12.00 2.09 3.21
CA LYS A 194 11.32 2.75 2.09
C LYS A 194 10.85 1.75 1.01
N PHE A 195 11.42 0.55 1.04
CA PHE A 195 11.22 -0.49 0.05
C PHE A 195 10.49 -1.70 0.60
N ILE A 196 9.80 -2.40 -0.28
CA ILE A 196 9.05 -3.61 0.06
C ILE A 196 9.89 -4.67 0.75
N PHE A 197 11.16 -4.79 0.36
CA PHE A 197 12.05 -5.81 0.89
C PHE A 197 12.23 -5.73 2.41
N TYR A 198 12.10 -4.54 3.02
CA TYR A 198 12.09 -4.42 4.48
C TYR A 198 10.83 -5.04 5.12
N TYR A 199 9.67 -4.89 4.47
CA TYR A 199 8.38 -5.40 4.94
C TYR A 199 8.04 -6.80 4.42
N SER A 200 8.94 -7.42 3.66
CA SER A 200 8.62 -8.65 2.94
C SER A 200 8.31 -9.84 3.85
N ALA A 201 8.69 -9.82 5.13
CA ALA A 201 8.26 -10.78 6.14
C ALA A 201 6.73 -10.82 6.32
N TYR A 202 6.04 -9.69 6.14
CA TYR A 202 4.57 -9.63 6.22
C TYR A 202 3.90 -10.15 4.96
N PHE A 203 4.62 -10.24 3.84
CA PHE A 203 4.08 -10.69 2.55
C PHE A 203 4.33 -12.17 2.27
N LEU A 204 5.14 -12.85 3.10
CA LEU A 204 5.49 -14.27 2.99
C LEU A 204 4.39 -15.20 3.51
#